data_AF-A0A977KWT1-F1
#
_entry.id   AF-A0A977KWT1-F1
#
_cell.length_a   1.000
_cell.length_b   1.000
_cell.length_c   1.000
_cell.angle_alpha   90.00
_cell.angle_beta   90.00
_cell.angle_gamma   90.00
#
_symmetry.space_group_name_H-M   'P 1'
#
loop_
_entity.id
_entity.type
_entity.pdbx_description
1 polymer ?
#
loop_
_entity_poly.entity_id
_entity_poly.type
_entity_poly.pdbx_seq_one_letter_code
_entity_poly.pdbx_strand_id
1 'polypeptide(L)'
;MAKITNLTFEQLNDESATPVFAYASGNVTVSLTALTGETYTGLTDPKVVKAVWNLMELGEKAQTTVNLTAADGDELAAFSAQGMGTFDPATYQLPLSRSLRAQIEADPTNLQGQ
;
A
#
# COMPACT_ATOMS: atom_id res chain seq x y z
N MET A 1 -7.60 1.55 -26.74
CA MET A 1 -8.19 1.74 -25.38
C MET A 1 -7.60 3.01 -24.81
N ALA A 2 -8.28 3.70 -23.88
CA ALA A 2 -7.69 4.86 -23.22
C ALA A 2 -6.54 4.41 -22.32
N LYS A 3 -5.46 5.20 -22.24
CA LYS A 3 -4.33 4.94 -21.33
C LYS A 3 -4.85 4.91 -19.90
N ILE A 4 -4.65 3.79 -19.21
CA ILE A 4 -4.96 3.68 -17.78
C ILE A 4 -3.82 4.35 -17.02
N THR A 5 -4.13 5.36 -16.22
CA THR A 5 -3.15 6.12 -15.44
C THR A 5 -3.24 5.84 -13.94
N ASN A 6 -4.38 5.34 -13.48
CA ASN A 6 -4.67 5.08 -12.08
C ASN A 6 -5.54 3.83 -11.95
N LEU A 7 -5.35 3.09 -10.87
CA LEU A 7 -6.27 2.04 -10.44
C LEU A 7 -7.46 2.67 -9.72
N THR A 8 -8.65 2.15 -9.99
CA THR A 8 -9.86 2.44 -9.20
C THR A 8 -9.90 1.54 -7.95
N PHE A 9 -10.61 1.97 -6.91
CA PHE A 9 -10.84 1.13 -5.73
C PHE A 9 -11.65 -0.14 -6.06
N GLU A 10 -12.45 -0.12 -7.13
CA GLU A 10 -13.17 -1.29 -7.65
C GLU A 10 -12.20 -2.32 -8.22
N GLN A 11 -11.23 -1.88 -9.04
CA GLN A 11 -10.17 -2.77 -9.55
C GLN A 11 -9.31 -3.35 -8.43
N LEU A 12 -9.12 -2.63 -7.32
CA LEU A 12 -8.46 -3.19 -6.14
C LEU A 12 -9.32 -4.28 -5.47
N ASN A 13 -10.63 -4.07 -5.37
CA ASN A 13 -11.54 -5.07 -4.81
C ASN A 13 -11.64 -6.33 -5.67
N ASP A 14 -11.58 -6.22 -7.00
CA ASP A 14 -11.62 -7.36 -7.92
C ASP A 14 -10.46 -8.34 -7.68
N GLU A 15 -9.35 -7.87 -7.11
CA GLU A 15 -8.19 -8.69 -6.77
C GLU A 15 -8.22 -9.31 -5.36
N SER A 16 -9.23 -8.97 -4.57
CA SER A 16 -9.41 -9.49 -3.21
C SER A 16 -10.56 -10.50 -3.16
N ALA A 17 -10.42 -11.54 -2.34
CA ALA A 17 -11.50 -12.51 -2.11
C ALA A 17 -12.68 -11.93 -1.32
N THR A 18 -12.42 -10.88 -0.52
CA THR A 18 -13.44 -10.14 0.24
C THR A 18 -13.27 -8.65 -0.02
N PRO A 19 -14.34 -7.88 -0.28
CA PRO A 19 -14.20 -6.45 -0.54
C PRO A 19 -13.44 -5.73 0.56
N VAL A 20 -12.36 -5.05 0.18
CA VAL A 20 -11.53 -4.22 1.07
C VAL A 20 -12.12 -2.81 1.18
N PHE A 21 -12.60 -2.27 0.06
CA PHE A 21 -13.20 -0.94 -0.01
C PHE A 21 -14.72 -1.03 -0.10
N ALA A 22 -15.42 -0.23 0.71
CA ALA A 22 -16.86 -0.05 0.63
C ALA A 22 -17.20 1.43 0.43
N TYR A 23 -18.27 1.69 -0.32
CA TYR A 23 -18.68 3.05 -0.70
C TYR A 23 -20.05 3.35 -0.12
N ALA A 24 -20.13 4.37 0.73
CA ALA A 24 -21.40 4.80 1.30
C ALA A 24 -21.39 6.29 1.58
N SER A 25 -22.43 6.99 1.13
CA SER A 25 -22.68 8.39 1.48
C SER A 25 -21.49 9.33 1.20
N GLY A 26 -20.79 9.12 0.07
CA GLY A 26 -19.61 9.90 -0.30
C GLY A 26 -18.32 9.53 0.44
N ASN A 27 -18.37 8.55 1.35
CA ASN A 27 -17.19 8.03 2.05
C ASN A 27 -16.70 6.73 1.42
N VAL A 28 -15.39 6.53 1.49
CA VAL A 28 -14.73 5.25 1.24
C VAL A 28 -14.29 4.68 2.58
N THR A 29 -14.79 3.49 2.91
CA THR A 29 -14.42 2.76 4.12
C THR A 29 -13.47 1.64 3.76
N VAL A 30 -12.40 1.48 4.53
CA VAL A 30 -11.43 0.39 4.38
C VAL A 30 -11.66 -0.68 5.45
N SER A 31 -11.83 -1.93 5.03
CA SER A 31 -11.99 -3.08 5.92
C SER A 31 -10.65 -3.63 6.35
N LEU A 32 -10.22 -3.30 7.57
CA LEU A 32 -9.01 -3.88 8.16
C LEU A 32 -9.14 -5.39 8.41
N THR A 33 -10.36 -5.89 8.64
CA THR A 33 -10.61 -7.33 8.74
C THR A 33 -10.41 -8.03 7.40
N ALA A 34 -10.83 -7.43 6.28
CA ALA A 34 -10.56 -7.99 4.96
C ALA A 34 -9.06 -8.02 4.64
N LEU A 35 -8.31 -6.99 5.09
CA LEU A 35 -6.86 -6.95 4.92
C LEU A 35 -6.12 -7.93 5.84
N THR A 36 -6.48 -8.01 7.12
CA THR A 36 -5.65 -8.71 8.12
C THR A 36 -6.17 -10.08 8.53
N GLY A 37 -7.47 -10.33 8.36
CA GLY A 37 -8.22 -11.45 8.92
C GLY A 37 -8.66 -11.24 10.38
N GLU A 38 -8.34 -10.08 10.99
CA GLU A 38 -8.53 -9.86 12.43
C GLU A 38 -9.83 -9.13 12.76
N THR A 39 -10.36 -9.38 13.94
CA THR A 39 -11.45 -8.58 14.53
C THR A 39 -10.89 -7.33 15.21
N TYR A 40 -11.76 -6.38 15.58
CA TYR A 40 -11.37 -5.14 16.27
C TYR A 40 -10.44 -5.39 17.48
N THR A 41 -10.74 -6.40 18.31
CA THR A 41 -9.93 -6.73 19.49
C THR A 41 -8.57 -7.33 19.15
N GLY A 42 -8.40 -7.86 17.94
CA GLY A 42 -7.15 -8.44 17.44
C GLY A 42 -6.24 -7.43 16.72
N LEU A 43 -6.73 -6.21 16.46
CA LEU A 43 -5.94 -5.14 15.82
C LEU A 43 -4.92 -4.57 16.81
N THR A 44 -3.75 -5.18 16.84
CA THR A 44 -2.57 -4.72 17.56
C THR A 44 -1.61 -3.99 16.61
N ASP A 45 -0.62 -3.25 17.13
CA ASP A 45 0.35 -2.51 16.30
C ASP A 45 0.99 -3.40 15.20
N PRO A 46 1.42 -4.64 15.47
CA PRO A 46 1.94 -5.53 14.43
C PRO A 46 0.93 -5.84 13.31
N LYS A 47 -0.37 -5.88 13.63
CA LYS A 47 -1.43 -6.13 12.66
C LYS A 47 -1.78 -4.89 11.85
N VAL A 48 -1.54 -3.69 12.38
CA VAL A 48 -1.63 -2.45 11.60
C VAL A 48 -0.55 -2.45 10.50
N VAL A 49 0.69 -2.85 10.83
CA VAL A 49 1.77 -3.00 9.84
C VAL A 49 1.37 -4.03 8.77
N LYS A 50 0.83 -5.18 9.19
CA LYS A 50 0.28 -6.20 8.27
C LYS A 50 -0.81 -5.63 7.36
N ALA A 51 -1.71 -4.79 7.88
CA ALA A 51 -2.79 -4.20 7.08
C ALA A 51 -2.24 -3.31 5.95
N VAL A 52 -1.26 -2.46 6.27
CA VAL A 52 -0.59 -1.61 5.27
C VAL A 52 0.14 -2.46 4.24
N TRP A 53 0.85 -3.50 4.69
CA TRP A 53 1.52 -4.45 3.80
C TRP A 53 0.57 -5.10 2.80
N ASN A 54 -0.49 -5.72 3.31
CA ASN A 54 -1.47 -6.43 2.50
C ASN A 54 -2.19 -5.48 1.52
N LEU A 55 -2.37 -4.21 1.89
CA LEU A 55 -2.92 -3.20 0.99
C LEU A 55 -1.96 -2.88 -0.17
N MET A 56 -0.65 -2.81 0.08
CA MET A 56 0.33 -2.62 -0.99
C MET A 56 0.41 -3.84 -1.92
N GLU A 57 0.39 -5.06 -1.38
CA GLU A 57 0.33 -6.29 -2.18
C GLU A 57 -0.92 -6.33 -3.07
N LEU A 58 -2.07 -5.89 -2.54
CA LEU A 58 -3.30 -5.79 -3.32
C LEU A 58 -3.16 -4.81 -4.49
N GLY A 59 -2.55 -3.65 -4.25
CA GLY A 59 -2.25 -2.66 -5.28
C GLY A 59 -1.33 -3.21 -6.37
N GLU A 60 -0.28 -3.93 -5.97
CA GLU A 60 0.64 -4.57 -6.90
C GLU A 60 -0.05 -5.64 -7.75
N LYS A 61 -0.89 -6.47 -7.13
CA LYS A 61 -1.65 -7.50 -7.84
C LYS A 61 -2.58 -6.89 -8.89
N ALA A 62 -3.34 -5.86 -8.51
CA ALA A 62 -4.22 -5.15 -9.43
C ALA A 62 -3.45 -4.47 -10.56
N GLN A 63 -2.31 -3.87 -10.25
CA GLN A 63 -1.43 -3.29 -11.26
C GLN A 63 -0.95 -4.35 -12.25
N THR A 64 -0.52 -5.51 -11.75
CA THR A 64 -0.05 -6.63 -12.58
C THR A 64 -1.17 -7.09 -13.51
N THR A 65 -2.38 -7.31 -12.98
CA THR A 65 -3.54 -7.71 -13.80
C THR A 65 -3.85 -6.69 -14.88
N VAL A 66 -3.87 -5.39 -14.56
CA VAL A 66 -4.10 -4.33 -15.55
C VAL A 66 -3.02 -4.33 -16.63
N ASN A 67 -1.75 -4.43 -16.22
CA ASN A 67 -0.61 -4.41 -17.14
C ASN A 67 -0.56 -5.60 -18.10
N LEU A 68 -1.13 -6.76 -17.75
CA LEU A 68 -1.22 -7.90 -18.67
C LEU A 68 -1.99 -7.60 -19.96
N THR A 69 -2.84 -6.58 -19.93
CA THR A 69 -3.69 -6.18 -21.07
C THR A 69 -3.39 -4.76 -21.55
N ALA A 70 -2.41 -4.08 -20.94
CA ALA A 70 -1.97 -2.76 -21.37
C ALA A 70 -1.19 -2.87 -22.68
N ALA A 71 -1.26 -1.81 -23.49
CA ALA A 71 -0.37 -1.70 -24.63
C ALA A 71 1.05 -1.34 -24.17
N ASP A 72 2.06 -1.75 -24.95
CA ASP A 72 3.46 -1.41 -24.68
C ASP A 72 3.64 0.10 -24.45
N GLY A 73 4.18 0.49 -23.29
CA GLY A 73 4.40 1.88 -22.89
C GLY A 73 3.23 2.53 -22.12
N ASP A 74 2.13 1.80 -21.92
CA ASP A 74 0.98 2.20 -21.10
C ASP A 74 0.90 1.44 -19.77
N GLU A 75 1.91 0.64 -19.43
CA GLU A 75 1.98 -0.07 -18.16
C GLU A 75 2.07 0.89 -16.97
N LEU A 76 1.32 0.57 -15.93
CA LEU A 76 1.37 1.24 -14.63
C LEU A 76 2.65 0.84 -13.88
N ALA A 77 3.20 1.77 -13.09
CA ALA A 77 4.42 1.56 -12.30
C ALA A 77 4.34 2.12 -10.86
N ALA A 78 3.12 2.35 -10.36
CA ALA A 78 2.88 2.96 -9.04
C ALA A 78 3.15 2.00 -7.87
N PHE A 79 2.86 0.71 -8.03
CA PHE A 79 3.08 -0.34 -7.05
C PHE A 79 4.23 -1.24 -7.53
N SER A 80 5.33 -1.30 -6.79
CA SER A 80 6.53 -2.06 -7.18
C SER A 80 6.92 -3.06 -6.10
N ALA A 81 6.85 -4.35 -6.42
CA ALA A 81 7.38 -5.44 -5.57
C ALA A 81 8.85 -5.22 -5.20
N GLN A 82 9.65 -4.69 -6.12
CA GLN A 82 11.11 -4.64 -5.99
C GLN A 82 11.59 -3.71 -4.85
N GLY A 83 10.74 -2.79 -4.39
CA GLY A 83 11.08 -1.84 -3.32
C GLY A 83 10.49 -2.17 -1.95
N MET A 84 9.60 -3.15 -1.87
CA MET A 84 8.74 -3.35 -0.71
C MET A 84 9.40 -4.19 0.40
N GLY A 85 10.42 -5.00 0.09
CA GLY A 85 10.99 -5.96 1.03
C GLY A 85 10.12 -7.22 1.12
N THR A 86 10.32 -8.07 2.13
CA THR A 86 9.45 -9.23 2.39
C THR A 86 8.92 -9.12 3.80
N PHE A 87 7.60 -9.01 3.96
CA PHE A 87 6.97 -9.03 5.27
C PHE A 87 7.20 -10.39 5.94
N ASP A 88 7.76 -10.38 7.14
CA ASP A 88 7.92 -11.58 7.96
C ASP A 88 6.68 -11.74 8.85
N PRO A 89 5.79 -12.71 8.57
CA PRO A 89 4.58 -12.92 9.36
C PRO A 89 4.86 -13.49 10.76
N ALA A 90 6.04 -14.03 11.02
CA ALA A 90 6.41 -14.57 12.33
C ALA A 90 6.84 -13.45 13.29
N THR A 91 7.54 -12.45 12.78
CA THR A 91 8.03 -11.31 13.58
C THR A 91 7.23 -10.03 13.37
N TYR A 92 6.31 -10.01 12.40
CA TYR A 92 5.56 -8.84 11.93
C TYR A 92 6.47 -7.67 11.53
N GLN A 93 7.68 -7.98 11.07
CA GLN A 93 8.64 -6.99 10.63
C GLN A 93 8.59 -6.85 9.12
N LEU A 94 8.72 -5.61 8.66
CA LEU A 94 8.97 -5.31 7.26
C LEU A 94 10.39 -4.74 7.13
N PRO A 95 11.39 -5.57 6.81
CA PRO A 95 12.72 -5.08 6.50
C PRO A 95 12.64 -4.30 5.17
N LEU A 96 12.61 -2.98 5.28
CA LEU A 96 12.71 -2.11 4.11
C LEU A 96 14.13 -2.24 3.54
N SER A 97 14.23 -2.62 2.26
CA SER A 97 15.51 -2.75 1.56
C SER A 97 16.19 -1.40 1.29
N ARG A 98 15.57 -0.28 1.64
CA ARG A 98 16.09 1.08 1.44
C ARG A 98 16.19 1.83 2.76
N SER A 99 17.34 2.48 2.98
CA SER A 99 17.47 3.49 4.03
C SER A 99 16.56 4.68 3.72
N LEU A 100 15.55 4.94 4.55
CA LEU A 100 14.87 6.23 4.59
C LEU A 100 15.85 7.27 5.15
N ARG A 101 16.40 8.13 4.29
CA ARG A 101 17.14 9.31 4.73
C ARG A 101 16.13 10.43 4.96
N ALA A 102 15.84 10.74 6.22
CA ALA A 102 15.19 11.99 6.57
C ALA A 102 16.23 13.11 6.48
N GLN A 103 16.13 13.96 5.46
CA GLN A 103 16.89 15.20 5.40
C GLN A 103 16.08 16.27 6.11
N ILE A 104 16.45 16.58 7.36
CA ILE A 104 15.92 17.74 8.07
C ILE A 104 16.86 18.89 7.71
N GLU A 105 16.39 19.81 6.89
CA GLU A 105 17.09 21.06 6.64
C GLU A 105 16.99 21.90 7.92
N ALA A 106 18.07 21.95 8.69
CA ALA A 106 18.16 22.84 9.82
C ALA A 106 18.41 24.25 9.28
N ASP A 107 17.48 25.17 9.53
CA ASP A 107 17.71 26.58 9.28
C ASP A 107 18.85 27.06 10.19
N PRO A 108 20.01 27.48 9.63
CA PRO A 108 21.16 27.89 10.44
C PRO A 108 20.87 29.13 11.28
N THR A 109 19.83 29.92 10.97
CA THR A 109 19.42 31.06 11.78
C THR A 109 18.68 30.66 13.06
N ASN A 110 18.18 29.42 13.13
CA ASN A 110 17.50 28.85 14.29
C ASN A 110 18.40 27.91 15.12
N LEU A 111 19.65 27.72 14.71
CA LEU A 111 20.66 27.00 15.49
C LEU A 111 21.23 27.96 16.55
N GLN A 112 20.71 27.89 17.77
CA GLN A 112 21.31 28.64 18.88
C GLN A 112 22.59 27.95 19.36
N GLY A 113 23.75 28.59 19.15
CA GLY A 113 25.01 28.24 19.80
C GLY A 113 26.17 27.80 18.88
N GLN A 114 26.50 28.56 17.84
CA GLN A 114 27.85 28.57 17.27
C GLN A 114 28.60 29.84 17.70
#